data_AF-A0A0G4MQH0-F1
#
_entry.id   AF-A0A0G4MQH0-F1
#
_cell.length_a   1.000
_cell.length_b   1.000
_cell.length_c   1.000
_cell.angle_alpha   90.00
_cell.angle_beta   90.00
_cell.angle_gamma   90.00
#
_symmetry.space_group_name_H-M   'P 1'
#
loop_
_entity.id
_entity.type
_entity.pdbx_description
1 polymer ?
#
loop_
_entity_poly.entity_id
_entity_poly.type
_entity_poly.pdbx_seq_one_letter_code
_entity_poly.pdbx_strand_id
1 'polypeptide(L)'
;MAPAKEMLHHITAAKNALASGTAGSMVLHALDQAERQLGYTAPKPRKWQIMRGEAHLKMGTANALGEAQNIAMSLLRNNSQDPEALVLRGRALYCQGDNDKAISHFRKALSCDPDMRDAVK
;
A
#
# COMPACT_ATOMS: atom_id res chain seq x y z
N MET A 1 9.79 27.91 -0.46
CA MET A 1 8.82 27.16 -1.31
C MET A 1 7.66 26.75 -0.43
N ALA A 2 6.42 26.71 -0.94
CA ALA A 2 5.28 26.31 -0.11
C ALA A 2 5.38 24.81 0.24
N PRO A 3 5.19 24.39 1.50
CA PRO A 3 5.36 23.00 1.95
C PRO A 3 4.47 22.02 1.17
N ALA A 4 3.30 22.47 0.73
CA ALA A 4 2.40 21.68 -0.11
C ALA A 4 2.99 21.31 -1.49
N LYS A 5 3.81 22.19 -2.09
CA LYS A 5 4.42 21.96 -3.41
C LYS A 5 5.55 20.93 -3.32
N GLU A 6 6.34 20.98 -2.25
CA GLU A 6 7.38 19.99 -1.96
C GLU A 6 6.77 18.63 -1.65
N MET A 7 5.72 18.59 -0.83
CA MET A 7 4.97 17.35 -0.56
C MET A 7 4.44 16.71 -1.86
N LEU A 8 3.81 17.51 -2.73
CA LEU A 8 3.30 17.01 -4.01
C LEU A 8 4.41 16.46 -4.90
N HIS A 9 5.58 17.10 -4.91
CA HIS A 9 6.74 16.61 -5.64
C HIS A 9 7.16 15.21 -5.15
N HIS A 10 7.30 15.01 -3.84
CA HIS A 10 7.66 13.71 -3.26
C HIS A 10 6.61 12.62 -3.53
N ILE A 11 5.32 12.95 -3.43
CA ILE A 11 4.25 11.99 -3.76
C ILE A 11 4.25 11.62 -5.24
N THR A 12 4.56 12.56 -6.12
CA THR A 12 4.69 12.28 -7.55
C THR A 12 5.88 11.35 -7.82
N ALA A 13 7.02 11.60 -7.17
CA ALA A 13 8.18 10.72 -7.25
C ALA A 13 7.88 9.30 -6.75
N ALA A 14 7.17 9.17 -5.63
CA ALA A 14 6.75 7.87 -5.09
C ALA A 14 5.83 7.09 -6.05
N LYS A 15 4.86 7.76 -6.68
CA LYS A 15 3.99 7.15 -7.70
C LYS A 15 4.76 6.70 -8.92
N ASN A 16 5.66 7.55 -9.42
CA ASN A 16 6.49 7.22 -10.57
C ASN A 16 7.39 6.02 -10.26
N ALA A 17 7.95 5.96 -9.04
CA ALA A 17 8.80 4.84 -8.61
C ALA A 17 8.03 3.51 -8.49
N LEU A 18 6.75 3.55 -8.09
CA LEU A 18 5.87 2.37 -8.13
C LEU A 18 5.62 1.90 -9.57
N ALA A 19 5.33 2.84 -10.47
CA ALA A 19 5.00 2.58 -11.87
C ALA A 19 6.20 2.06 -12.68
N SER A 20 7.39 2.61 -12.47
CA SER A 20 8.61 2.22 -13.18
C SER A 20 9.20 0.87 -12.71
N GLY A 21 8.64 0.27 -11.66
CA GLY A 21 9.18 -0.99 -11.10
C GLY A 21 10.47 -0.81 -10.31
N THR A 22 10.87 0.42 -9.99
CA THR A 22 12.03 0.68 -9.10
C THR A 22 11.84 0.12 -7.69
N ALA A 23 12.96 0.01 -6.97
CA ALA A 23 13.01 -0.52 -5.61
C ALA A 23 11.97 0.13 -4.68
N GLY A 24 11.21 -0.70 -3.95
CA GLY A 24 10.21 -0.24 -2.98
C GLY A 24 10.78 0.72 -1.93
N SER A 25 12.07 0.62 -1.60
CA SER A 25 12.76 1.56 -0.71
C SER A 25 12.71 3.02 -1.19
N MET A 26 12.73 3.26 -2.51
CA MET A 26 12.64 4.62 -3.06
C MET A 26 11.24 5.21 -2.87
N VAL A 27 10.21 4.37 -2.98
CA VAL A 27 8.82 4.76 -2.70
C VAL A 27 8.67 5.12 -1.22
N LEU A 28 9.19 4.28 -0.32
CA LEU A 28 9.17 4.52 1.13
C LEU A 28 9.88 5.82 1.48
N HIS A 29 11.07 6.05 0.94
CA HIS A 29 11.82 7.28 1.17
C HIS A 29 11.06 8.53 0.72
N ALA A 30 10.47 8.49 -0.48
CA ALA A 30 9.68 9.61 -0.98
C ALA A 30 8.40 9.84 -0.14
N LEU A 31 7.74 8.78 0.32
CA LEU A 31 6.61 8.88 1.24
C LEU A 31 7.02 9.48 2.59
N ASP A 32 8.15 9.06 3.16
CA ASP A 32 8.64 9.59 4.45
C ASP A 32 8.98 11.09 4.35
N GLN A 33 9.55 11.53 3.22
CA GLN A 33 9.79 12.96 2.95
C GLN A 33 8.48 13.74 2.85
N ALA A 34 7.45 13.17 2.22
CA ALA A 34 6.13 13.79 2.15
C ALA A 34 5.44 13.85 3.53
N GLU A 35 5.59 12.82 4.37
CA GLU A 35 5.02 12.77 5.72
C GLU A 35 5.59 13.83 6.66
N ARG A 36 6.89 14.14 6.53
CA ARG A 36 7.52 15.22 7.30
C ARG A 36 6.88 16.58 7.04
N GLN A 37 6.32 16.79 5.84
CA GLN A 37 5.67 18.03 5.43
C GLN A 37 4.19 18.09 5.85
N LEU A 38 3.58 16.96 6.23
CA LEU A 38 2.17 16.87 6.61
C LEU A 38 1.90 17.42 8.03
N GLY A 39 2.94 17.51 8.86
CA GLY A 39 2.85 17.88 10.28
C GLY A 39 2.59 16.66 11.18
N TYR A 40 3.16 16.67 12.39
CA TYR A 40 3.16 15.52 13.31
C TYR A 40 1.75 15.04 13.73
N THR A 41 0.76 15.94 13.73
CA THR A 41 -0.61 15.66 14.17
C THR A 41 -1.55 15.28 13.02
N ALA A 42 -1.10 15.37 11.77
CA ALA A 42 -1.95 15.12 10.63
C ALA A 42 -2.09 13.60 10.37
N PRO A 43 -3.32 13.09 10.16
CA PRO A 43 -3.53 11.69 9.86
C PRO A 43 -2.92 11.36 8.50
N LYS A 44 -2.22 10.22 8.43
CA LYS A 44 -1.62 9.74 7.19
C LYS A 44 -2.73 9.44 6.16
N PRO A 45 -2.66 10.02 4.94
CA PRO A 45 -3.66 9.75 3.92
C PRO A 45 -3.70 8.27 3.54
N ARG A 46 -4.91 7.72 3.40
CA ARG A 46 -5.13 6.31 2.99
C ARG A 46 -4.31 5.92 1.76
N LYS A 47 -4.30 6.78 0.73
CA LYS A 47 -3.54 6.54 -0.51
C LYS A 47 -2.05 6.33 -0.27
N TRP A 48 -1.47 7.02 0.71
CA TRP A 48 -0.06 6.87 1.04
C TRP A 48 0.21 5.56 1.75
N GLN A 49 -0.69 5.15 2.64
CA GLN A 49 -0.63 3.84 3.29
C GLN A 49 -0.69 2.70 2.25
N ILE A 50 -1.61 2.78 1.27
CA ILE A 50 -1.68 1.81 0.16
C ILE A 50 -0.36 1.77 -0.62
N MET A 51 0.16 2.92 -1.04
CA MET A 51 1.45 3.00 -1.75
C MET A 51 2.62 2.40 -0.94
N ARG A 52 2.60 2.60 0.38
CA ARG A 52 3.60 2.04 1.31
C ARG A 52 3.49 0.52 1.36
N GLY A 53 2.27 -0.01 1.41
CA GLY A 53 2.00 -1.44 1.32
C GLY A 53 2.48 -2.05 0.00
N GLU A 54 2.19 -1.41 -1.13
CA GLU A 54 2.67 -1.85 -2.44
C GLU A 54 4.19 -1.83 -2.55
N ALA A 55 4.84 -0.81 -2.00
CA ALA A 55 6.30 -0.74 -1.94
C ALA A 55 6.89 -1.94 -1.18
N HIS A 56 6.28 -2.30 -0.06
CA HIS A 56 6.66 -3.48 0.72
C HIS A 56 6.42 -4.79 -0.04
N LEU A 57 5.31 -4.92 -0.77
CA LEU A 57 5.07 -6.06 -1.66
C LEU A 57 6.16 -6.18 -2.72
N LYS A 58 6.56 -5.07 -3.34
CA LYS A 58 7.64 -5.05 -4.33
C LYS A 58 9.00 -5.43 -3.76
N MET A 59 9.24 -5.15 -2.47
CA MET A 59 10.46 -5.57 -1.81
C MET A 59 10.49 -7.08 -1.58
N GLY A 60 9.34 -7.73 -1.35
CA GLY A 60 9.21 -9.18 -1.25
C GLY A 60 9.96 -9.85 -0.08
N THR A 61 10.66 -9.10 0.77
CA THR A 61 11.35 -9.65 1.93
C THR A 61 10.35 -10.02 3.03
N ALA A 62 10.65 -11.03 3.84
CA ALA A 62 9.76 -11.48 4.91
C ALA A 62 9.32 -10.32 5.84
N ASN A 63 10.26 -9.43 6.18
CA ASN A 63 9.96 -8.25 6.99
C ASN A 63 9.03 -7.26 6.27
N ALA A 64 9.28 -6.99 4.98
CA ALA A 64 8.42 -6.10 4.19
C ALA A 64 7.01 -6.69 4.04
N LEU A 65 6.89 -8.00 3.80
CA LEU A 65 5.57 -8.65 3.70
C LEU A 65 4.79 -8.55 5.02
N GLY A 66 5.46 -8.64 6.17
CA GLY A 66 4.85 -8.37 7.48
C GLY A 66 4.32 -6.93 7.60
N GLU A 67 5.12 -5.94 7.18
CA GLU A 67 4.69 -4.53 7.15
C GLU A 67 3.50 -4.30 6.21
N ALA A 68 3.50 -4.92 5.02
CA ALA A 68 2.36 -4.84 4.09
C ALA A 68 1.07 -5.38 4.71
N GLN A 69 1.14 -6.48 5.47
CA GLN A 69 0.00 -7.02 6.20
C GLN A 69 -0.47 -6.08 7.32
N ASN A 70 0.47 -5.50 8.08
CA ASN A 70 0.14 -4.55 9.14
C ASN A 70 -0.60 -3.33 8.61
N ILE A 71 -0.12 -2.78 7.49
CA ILE A 71 -0.77 -1.67 6.78
C ILE A 71 -2.18 -2.08 6.34
N ALA A 72 -2.33 -3.23 5.69
CA ALA A 72 -3.63 -3.71 5.25
C ALA A 72 -4.59 -3.92 6.43
N MET A 73 -4.13 -4.47 7.55
CA MET A 73 -4.94 -4.63 8.76
C MET A 73 -5.36 -3.29 9.39
N SER A 74 -4.50 -2.29 9.35
CA SER A 74 -4.83 -0.94 9.81
C SER A 74 -5.93 -0.31 8.96
N LEU A 75 -5.83 -0.45 7.63
CA LEU A 75 -6.84 0.01 6.69
C LEU A 75 -8.18 -0.71 6.87
N LEU A 76 -8.14 -2.05 7.03
CA LEU A 76 -9.32 -2.87 7.28
C LEU A 76 -9.99 -2.61 8.62
N ARG A 77 -9.26 -2.07 9.62
CA ARG A 77 -9.87 -1.62 10.88
C ARG A 77 -10.74 -0.39 10.69
N ASN A 78 -10.33 0.52 9.80
CA ASN A 78 -11.09 1.71 9.49
C ASN A 78 -12.24 1.42 8.51
N ASN A 79 -11.99 0.55 7.52
CA ASN A 79 -12.99 0.08 6.58
C ASN A 79 -12.80 -1.41 6.28
N SER A 80 -13.62 -2.25 6.92
CA SER A 80 -13.51 -3.71 6.83
C SER A 80 -13.85 -4.29 5.45
N GLN A 81 -14.50 -3.51 4.60
CA GLN A 81 -14.90 -3.89 3.24
C GLN A 81 -14.07 -3.18 2.17
N ASP A 82 -12.92 -2.61 2.55
CA ASP A 82 -12.01 -1.95 1.62
C ASP A 82 -11.37 -2.97 0.65
N PRO A 83 -11.73 -2.96 -0.64
CA PRO A 83 -11.24 -3.95 -1.60
C PRO A 83 -9.74 -3.81 -1.84
N GLU A 84 -9.18 -2.60 -1.90
CA GLU A 84 -7.72 -2.41 -2.07
C GLU A 84 -6.95 -2.94 -0.86
N ALA A 85 -7.46 -2.74 0.36
CA ALA A 85 -6.82 -3.27 1.56
C ALA A 85 -6.91 -4.81 1.63
N LEU A 86 -8.03 -5.39 1.20
CA LEU A 86 -8.19 -6.84 1.05
C LEU A 86 -7.21 -7.42 0.01
N VAL A 87 -7.06 -6.76 -1.14
CA VAL A 87 -6.08 -7.12 -2.18
C VAL A 87 -4.66 -7.02 -1.67
N LEU A 88 -4.31 -5.92 -0.98
CA LEU A 88 -2.98 -5.71 -0.40
C LEU A 88 -2.62 -6.85 0.56
N ARG A 89 -3.56 -7.26 1.43
CA ARG A 89 -3.38 -8.39 2.34
C ARG A 89 -3.26 -9.72 1.60
N GLY A 90 -4.12 -9.94 0.60
CA GLY A 90 -4.08 -11.14 -0.24
C GLY A 90 -2.73 -11.29 -0.94
N ARG A 91 -2.21 -10.22 -1.54
CA ARG A 91 -0.90 -10.20 -2.19
C ARG A 91 0.24 -10.45 -1.21
N ALA A 92 0.17 -9.87 -0.02
CA ALA A 92 1.20 -10.09 1.00
C ALA A 92 1.25 -11.56 1.44
N LEU A 93 0.09 -12.19 1.65
CA LEU A 93 -0.02 -13.62 1.98
C LEU A 93 0.44 -14.51 0.82
N TYR A 94 0.09 -14.15 -0.42
CA TYR A 94 0.53 -14.85 -1.62
C TYR A 94 2.06 -14.86 -1.71
N CYS A 95 2.71 -13.71 -1.53
CA CYS A 95 4.17 -13.62 -1.51
C CYS A 95 4.82 -14.37 -0.34
N GLN A 96 4.10 -14.61 0.75
CA GLN A 96 4.57 -15.43 1.88
C GLN A 96 4.37 -16.94 1.66
N GLY A 97 3.66 -17.34 0.60
CA GLY A 97 3.32 -18.74 0.32
C GLY A 97 1.98 -19.21 0.92
N ASP A 98 1.28 -18.34 1.65
CA ASP A 98 -0.03 -18.59 2.26
C ASP A 98 -1.18 -18.44 1.24
N ASN A 99 -1.10 -19.21 0.14
CA ASN A 99 -1.97 -19.08 -1.02
C ASN A 99 -3.47 -19.27 -0.70
N ASP A 100 -3.81 -20.22 0.17
CA ASP A 100 -5.20 -20.48 0.55
C ASP A 100 -5.86 -19.26 1.21
N LYS A 101 -5.13 -18.62 2.12
CA LYS A 101 -5.60 -17.39 2.77
C LYS A 101 -5.63 -16.24 1.78
N ALA A 102 -4.63 -16.13 0.89
CA ALA A 102 -4.60 -15.11 -0.15
C ALA A 102 -5.85 -15.16 -1.04
N ILE A 103 -6.22 -16.35 -1.52
CA ILE A 103 -7.43 -16.56 -2.35
C ILE A 103 -8.69 -16.13 -1.58
N SER A 104 -8.81 -16.46 -0.29
CA SER A 104 -9.94 -16.02 0.53
C SER A 104 -10.05 -14.49 0.60
N HIS A 105 -8.92 -13.79 0.74
CA HIS A 105 -8.87 -12.34 0.76
C HIS A 105 -9.20 -11.72 -0.61
N PHE A 106 -8.70 -12.28 -1.71
CA PHE A 106 -9.05 -11.83 -3.06
C PHE A 106 -10.53 -12.05 -3.39
N ARG A 107 -11.10 -13.18 -3.00
CA ARG A 107 -12.54 -13.44 -3.15
C ARG A 107 -13.37 -12.41 -2.40
N LYS A 108 -12.98 -12.07 -1.16
CA LYS A 108 -13.65 -11.01 -0.40
C LYS A 108 -13.53 -9.66 -1.09
N ALA A 109 -12.36 -9.32 -1.63
CA ALA A 109 -12.19 -8.08 -2.38
C ALA A 109 -13.12 -8.01 -3.59
N LEU A 110 -13.22 -9.09 -4.37
CA LEU A 110 -14.12 -9.20 -5.52
C LEU A 110 -15.61 -9.18 -5.13
N SER A 111 -15.96 -9.72 -3.98
CA SER A 111 -17.33 -9.62 -3.45
C SER A 111 -17.67 -8.20 -3.01
N CYS A 112 -16.70 -7.43 -2.52
CA CYS A 112 -16.89 -6.03 -2.13
C CYS A 112 -16.93 -5.11 -3.36
N ASP A 113 -16.05 -5.32 -4.34
CA ASP A 113 -16.01 -4.59 -5.60
C ASP A 113 -15.72 -5.55 -6.77
N PRO A 114 -16.77 -5.97 -7.50
CA PRO A 114 -16.64 -6.87 -8.64
C PRO A 114 -15.86 -6.29 -9.82
N ASP A 115 -15.75 -4.96 -9.94
CA ASP A 115 -15.01 -4.27 -11.01
C ASP A 115 -13.53 -4.05 -10.67
N MET A 116 -13.10 -4.49 -9.48
CA MET A 116 -11.72 -4.34 -9.00
C MET A 116 -10.74 -5.23 -9.78
N ARG A 117 -10.22 -4.70 -10.90
CA ARG A 117 -9.24 -5.39 -11.76
C ARG A 117 -7.94 -5.79 -11.06
N ASP A 118 -7.54 -5.06 -10.03
CA ASP A 118 -6.30 -5.36 -9.30
C ASP A 118 -6.41 -6.60 -8.38
N ALA A 119 -7.62 -7.09 -8.10
CA ALA A 119 -7.82 -8.34 -7.38
C ALA A 119 -7.54 -9.60 -8.24
N VAL A 120 -7.48 -9.43 -9.57
CA VAL A 120 -7.36 -10.52 -10.55
C VAL A 120 -6.01 -10.48 -11.30
N LYS A 121 -5.17 -9.48 -11.03
CA LYS A 121 -3.81 -9.31 -11.56
C LYS A 121 -2.76 -9.86 -10.62
#